data_AF-A0A4Y7ZJQ0-F1
#
_entry.id   AF-A0A4Y7ZJQ0-F1
#
_cell.length_a   1.000
_cell.length_b   1.000
_cell.length_c   1.000
_cell.angle_alpha   90.00
_cell.angle_beta   90.00
_cell.angle_gamma   90.00
#
_symmetry.space_group_name_H-M   'P 1'
#
loop_
_entity.id
_entity.type
_entity.pdbx_description
1 polymer ?
#
loop_
_entity_poly.entity_id
_entity_poly.type
_entity_poly.pdbx_seq_one_letter_code
_entity_poly.pdbx_strand_id
1 'polypeptide(L)' 'MFKNLKQKCALVFLSATPLSAFAHAGHDHHSNWSFLIHAIWLAPIILVGYIIMNVMKNKKSPSKGK' A
#
# COMPACT_ATOMS: atom_id res chain seq x y z
N MET A 1 -13.79 7.80 -1.51
CA MET A 1 -14.16 6.37 -1.50
C MET A 1 -14.02 5.91 -2.93
N PHE A 2 -13.33 4.80 -3.19
CA PHE A 2 -13.15 4.28 -4.56
C PHE A 2 -14.52 4.04 -5.18
N LYS A 3 -14.86 4.87 -6.17
CA LYS A 3 -16.23 5.03 -6.66
C LYS A 3 -16.60 3.94 -7.65
N ASN A 4 -15.60 3.37 -8.33
CA ASN A 4 -15.78 2.46 -9.45
C ASN A 4 -15.08 1.14 -9.17
N LEU A 5 -15.62 0.05 -9.72
CA LEU A 5 -15.02 -1.29 -9.64
C LEU A 5 -13.55 -1.29 -10.09
N LYS A 6 -13.23 -0.57 -11.17
CA LYS A 6 -11.86 -0.38 -11.68
C LYS A 6 -10.88 0.13 -10.62
N GLN A 7 -11.29 1.11 -9.80
CA GLN A 7 -10.43 1.67 -8.76
C GLN A 7 -10.22 0.69 -7.60
N LYS A 8 -11.24 -0.09 -7.25
CA LYS A 8 -11.12 -1.14 -6.22
C LYS A 8 -10.19 -2.25 -6.70
N CYS A 9 -10.36 -2.72 -7.93
CA CYS A 9 -9.48 -3.72 -8.53
C CYS A 9 -8.03 -3.23 -8.63
N ALA A 10 -7.82 -1.97 -9.02
CA ALA A 10 -6.48 -1.38 -9.07
C ALA A 10 -5.82 -1.35 -7.68
N LEU A 11 -6.55 -1.04 -6.61
CA LEU A 11 -5.99 -1.09 -5.26
C LEU A 11 -5.65 -2.50 -4.81
N VAL A 12 -6.54 -3.45 -5.05
CA VAL A 12 -6.30 -4.86 -4.69
C VAL A 12 -5.08 -5.38 -5.44
N PHE A 13 -5.00 -5.12 -6.75
CA PHE A 13 -3.86 -5.49 -7.56
C PHE A 13 -2.55 -4.85 -7.06
N LEU A 14 -2.57 -3.54 -6.79
CA LEU A 14 -1.40 -2.81 -6.27
C LEU A 14 -0.96 -3.30 -4.88
N SER A 15 -1.89 -3.71 -4.02
CA SER A 15 -1.55 -4.30 -2.71
C SER A 15 -1.02 -5.74 -2.83
N ALA A 16 -1.31 -6.42 -3.95
CA ALA A 16 -0.93 -7.80 -4.18
C ALA A 16 0.42 -7.96 -4.91
N THR A 17 0.92 -6.92 -5.58
CA THR A 17 2.22 -6.96 -6.29
C THR A 17 3.42 -7.37 -5.44
N PRO A 18 3.52 -7.05 -4.13
CA PRO A 18 4.65 -7.52 -3.32
C PRO A 18 4.68 -9.04 -3.18
N LEU A 19 3.51 -9.71 -3.16
CA LEU A 19 3.44 -11.17 -3.03
C LEU A 19 4.06 -11.92 -4.22
N SER A 20 4.20 -11.25 -5.37
CA SER A 20 4.85 -11.82 -6.57
C SER A 20 6.38 -11.79 -6.49
N ALA A 21 6.95 -10.95 -5.63
CA ALA A 21 8.38 -10.82 -5.43
C ALA A 21 8.76 -11.48 -4.10
N PHE A 22 9.06 -12.78 -4.14
CA PHE A 22 9.47 -13.54 -2.96
C PHE A 22 10.98 -13.34 -2.73
N ALA A 23 11.35 -12.64 -1.66
CA ALA A 23 12.74 -12.59 -1.21
C ALA A 23 13.16 -14.02 -0.81
N HIS A 24 14.19 -14.56 -1.45
CA HIS A 24 14.67 -15.91 -1.14
C HIS A 24 15.47 -15.88 0.16
N ALA A 25 15.11 -16.77 1.09
CA ALA A 25 15.86 -16.93 2.33
C ALA A 25 17.32 -17.32 2.02
N GLY A 26 18.28 -16.59 2.61
CA GLY A 26 19.71 -16.81 2.44
C GLY A 26 20.37 -15.84 1.45
N HIS A 27 19.87 -15.74 0.21
CA HIS A 27 20.49 -14.86 -0.81
C HIS A 27 20.20 -13.38 -0.55
N ASP A 28 18.95 -13.03 -0.28
CA ASP A 28 18.51 -11.63 -0.17
C ASP A 28 18.68 -11.05 1.24
N HIS A 29 19.06 -11.87 2.23
CA HIS A 29 19.18 -11.50 3.64
C HIS A 29 20.62 -11.28 4.10
N HIS A 30 21.63 -11.66 3.31
CA HIS A 30 23.04 -11.57 3.68
C HIS A 30 23.68 -10.20 3.39
N SER A 31 23.02 -9.35 2.59
CA SER A 31 23.50 -8.00 2.29
C SER A 31 23.14 -7.02 3.40
N ASN A 32 24.04 -6.08 3.71
CA ASN A 32 23.73 -4.93 4.58
C ASN A 32 22.56 -4.08 4.04
N TRP A 33 22.26 -4.18 2.73
CA TRP A 33 21.16 -3.49 2.07
C TRP A 33 19.85 -4.29 2.04
N SER A 34 19.84 -5.51 2.57
CA SER A 34 18.65 -6.38 2.63
C SER A 34 17.46 -5.66 3.25
N PHE A 35 17.68 -4.91 4.33
CA PHE A 35 16.64 -4.10 4.98
C PHE A 35 16.00 -3.07 4.03
N LEU A 36 16.81 -2.38 3.22
CA LEU A 36 16.30 -1.39 2.28
C LEU A 36 15.42 -2.04 1.20
N ILE A 37 15.81 -3.23 0.72
CA ILE A 37 15.02 -4.01 -0.24
C ILE A 37 13.66 -4.40 0.37
N HIS A 38 13.63 -4.86 1.62
CA HIS A 38 12.39 -5.18 2.32
C HIS A 38 11.51 -3.95 2.56
N ALA A 39 12.11 -2.79 2.86
CA ALA A 39 11.38 -1.54 3.03
C ALA A 39 10.71 -1.08 1.72
N ILE A 40 11.43 -1.17 0.59
CA ILE A 40 10.90 -0.86 -0.74
C ILE A 40 9.82 -1.87 -1.13
N TRP A 41 10.00 -3.14 -0.78
CA TRP A 41 9.01 -4.20 -1.04
C TRP A 41 7.66 -3.93 -0.35
N LEU A 42 7.67 -3.36 0.86
CA LEU A 42 6.46 -2.95 1.58
C LEU A 42 5.83 -1.65 1.07
N ALA A 43 6.53 -0.86 0.26
CA ALA A 43 6.07 0.46 -0.18
C ALA A 43 4.68 0.46 -0.84
N PRO A 44 4.29 -0.51 -1.69
CA PRO A 44 2.94 -0.55 -2.29
C PRO A 44 1.83 -0.70 -1.25
N ILE A 45 2.06 -1.49 -0.19
CA ILE A 45 1.10 -1.71 0.90
C ILE A 45 0.94 -0.44 1.72
N ILE A 46 2.07 0.21 2.07
CA ILE A 46 2.07 1.46 2.84
C ILE A 46 1.35 2.56 2.05
N LEU A 47 1.61 2.68 0.74
CA LEU A 47 0.96 3.65 -0.13
C LEU A 47 -0.55 3.44 -0.19
N VAL A 48 -1.00 2.18 -0.34
CA VAL A 48 -2.42 1.83 -0.31
C VAL A 48 -3.07 2.22 1.03
N GLY A 49 -2.43 1.89 2.14
CA GLY A 49 -2.89 2.27 3.49
C GLY A 49 -3.03 3.78 3.64
N TYR A 50 -2.02 4.55 3.21
CA TYR A 50 -2.06 6.01 3.24
C TYR A 50 -3.21 6.59 2.43
N ILE A 51 -3.43 6.11 1.19
CA ILE A 51 -4.53 6.56 0.33
C ILE A 51 -5.88 6.29 1.02
N ILE A 52 -6.07 5.10 1.60
CA ILE A 52 -7.30 4.74 2.32
C ILE A 52 -7.52 5.68 3.51
N MET A 53 -6.51 5.89 4.35
CA MET A 53 -6.59 6.78 5.51
C MET A 53 -6.95 8.20 5.11
N ASN A 54 -6.30 8.75 4.07
CA ASN A 54 -6.56 10.11 3.63
C ASN A 54 -7.98 10.26 3.05
N VAL A 55 -8.43 9.27 2.29
CA VAL A 55 -9.80 9.21 1.77
C VAL A 55 -10.85 9.08 2.88
N MET A 56 -10.54 8.39 3.97
CA MET A 56 -11.43 8.28 5.14
C MET A 56 -11.48 9.58 5.95
N LYS A 57 -10.34 10.26 6.14
CA LYS A 57 -10.26 11.56 6.83
C LYS A 57 -11.07 12.63 6.11
N ASN A 58 -11.01 12.68 4.78
CA ASN A 58 -11.76 13.65 3.97
C ASN A 58 -13.29 13.45 4.00
N LYS A 59 -13.77 12.28 4.44
CA LYS A 59 -15.22 12.05 4.66
C LYS A 59 -15.70 12.41 6.06
N LYS A 60 -14.78 12.61 7.01
CA LYS A 60 -15.10 12.98 8.40
C LYS A 60 -15.10 14.49 8.64
N SER A 61 -14.89 15.33 7.62
CA SER A 61 -15.20 16.76 7.78
C SER A 61 -16.70 16.87 7.99
N PRO A 62 -17.17 17.25 9.19
CA PRO A 62 -18.59 17.47 9.39
C PRO A 62 -19.03 18.56 8.42
N SER A 63 -20.14 18.30 7.73
CA SER A 63 -21.04 19.37 7.32
C SER A 63 -21.14 20.34 8.50
N LYS A 64 -20.49 21.50 8.42
CA LYS A 64 -20.91 22.63 9.23
C LYS A 64 -22.23 23.06 8.61
N GLY A 65 -23.30 22.41 9.04
CA GLY A 65 -24.65 22.93 8.90
C GLY A 65 -24.66 24.30 9.57
N LYS A 66 -24.85 25.33 8.75
CA LYS A 66 -25.42 26.61 9.11
C LYS A 66 -26.46 26.91 8.04
#